data_AF-A0AA36I0Q3-F1
#
_entry.id   AF-A0AA36I0Q3-F1
#
_cell.length_a   1.000
_cell.length_b   1.000
_cell.length_c   1.000
_cell.angle_alpha   90.00
_cell.angle_beta   90.00
_cell.angle_gamma   90.00
#
_symmetry.space_group_name_H-M   'P 1'
#
loop_
_entity.id
_entity.type
_entity.pdbx_description
1 polymer ?
#
loop_
_entity_poly.entity_id
_entity_poly.type
_entity_poly.pdbx_seq_one_letter_code
_entity_poly.pdbx_strand_id
1 'polypeptide(L)'
;MLSADQIGFQFFSYARNFIVSCKRIYGLEPTFRTGGFMGLDWNGRNVMVKVNHFAYPYQASIKVVESEEVQQEAEKVKALFQGRTIFASMDRADGLSGLIPKFQAFKQFLKEKPEYRGKIVLVQ
;
A
#
# COMPACT_ATOMS: atom_id res chain seq x y z
N MET A 1 6.09 -19.50 10.57
CA MET A 1 4.89 -18.68 10.90
C MET A 1 4.10 -19.28 12.07
N LEU A 2 3.73 -20.56 12.04
CA LEU A 2 2.97 -21.21 13.12
C LEU A 2 3.68 -21.30 14.49
N SER A 3 4.96 -20.96 14.55
CA SER A 3 5.66 -20.86 15.84
C SER A 3 5.27 -19.62 16.65
N ALA A 4 4.71 -18.57 16.01
CA ALA A 4 4.26 -17.36 16.68
C ALA A 4 2.93 -17.57 17.42
N ASP A 5 2.68 -16.76 18.46
CA ASP A 5 1.39 -16.79 19.18
C ASP A 5 0.30 -16.02 18.44
N GLN A 6 0.68 -15.04 17.63
CA GLN A 6 -0.22 -14.25 16.79
C GLN A 6 0.39 -13.94 15.42
N ILE A 7 -0.44 -14.01 14.38
CA ILE A 7 -0.11 -13.69 13.00
C ILE A 7 -1.09 -12.63 12.50
N GLY A 8 -0.57 -11.50 12.05
CA GLY A 8 -1.34 -10.39 11.51
C GLY A 8 -1.28 -10.31 9.98
N PHE A 9 -2.42 -10.05 9.34
CA PHE A 9 -2.53 -9.77 7.91
C PHE A 9 -3.20 -8.41 7.68
N GLN A 10 -2.78 -7.71 6.62
CA GLN A 10 -3.45 -6.48 6.19
C GLN A 10 -4.84 -6.75 5.62
N PHE A 11 -5.00 -7.84 4.86
CA PHE A 11 -6.25 -8.15 4.19
C PHE A 11 -6.80 -9.52 4.59
N PHE A 12 -8.12 -9.62 4.67
CA PHE A 12 -8.80 -10.89 4.96
C PHE A 12 -8.49 -11.97 3.93
N SER A 13 -8.33 -11.61 2.66
CA SER A 13 -7.95 -12.55 1.60
C SER A 13 -6.61 -13.25 1.89
N TYR A 14 -5.64 -12.54 2.46
CA TYR A 14 -4.34 -13.11 2.82
C TYR A 14 -4.43 -14.01 4.04
N ALA A 15 -5.17 -13.58 5.08
CA ALA A 15 -5.45 -14.43 6.24
C ALA A 15 -6.16 -15.73 5.85
N ARG A 16 -7.18 -15.63 4.97
CA ARG A 16 -7.89 -16.79 4.44
C ARG A 16 -6.96 -17.72 3.67
N ASN A 17 -6.12 -17.18 2.77
CA ASN A 17 -5.18 -18.00 2.00
C ASN A 17 -4.17 -18.72 2.92
N PHE A 18 -3.71 -18.05 3.98
CA PHE A 18 -2.86 -18.67 5.00
C PHE A 18 -3.56 -19.81 5.74
N ILE A 19 -4.79 -19.60 6.21
CA ILE A 19 -5.59 -20.62 6.91
C ILE A 19 -5.86 -21.82 6.00
N VAL A 20 -6.27 -21.58 4.75
CA VAL A 20 -6.53 -22.65 3.76
C VAL A 20 -5.25 -23.44 3.47
N SER A 21 -4.10 -22.77 3.41
CA SER A 21 -2.80 -23.43 3.23
C SER A 21 -2.45 -24.31 4.44
N CYS A 22 -2.70 -23.83 5.67
CA CYS A 22 -2.48 -24.60 6.88
C CYS A 22 -3.39 -25.84 6.94
N LYS A 23 -4.67 -25.69 6.60
CA LYS A 23 -5.60 -26.81 6.47
C LYS A 23 -5.15 -27.83 5.43
N ARG A 24 -4.75 -27.37 4.24
CA ARG A 24 -4.38 -28.26 3.13
C ARG A 24 -3.04 -28.98 3.35
N ILE A 25 -2.04 -28.30 3.90
CA ILE A 25 -0.68 -28.84 4.02
C ILE A 25 -0.50 -29.62 5.33
N TYR A 26 -1.07 -29.11 6.43
CA TYR A 26 -0.86 -29.64 7.78
C TYR A 26 -2.11 -30.30 8.39
N GLY A 27 -3.24 -30.29 7.69
CA GLY A 27 -4.49 -30.88 8.19
C GLY A 27 -5.12 -30.11 9.36
N LEU A 28 -4.71 -28.85 9.58
CA LEU A 28 -5.20 -28.05 10.71
C LEU A 28 -6.63 -27.57 10.46
N GLU A 29 -7.52 -27.79 11.42
CA GLU A 29 -8.86 -27.23 11.39
C GLU A 29 -8.86 -25.84 12.06
N PRO A 30 -9.32 -24.79 11.36
CA PRO A 30 -9.38 -23.45 11.94
C PRO A 30 -10.51 -23.32 12.96
N THR A 31 -10.23 -22.63 14.06
CA THR A 31 -11.23 -22.24 15.06
C THR A 31 -11.72 -20.82 14.78
N PHE A 32 -13.04 -20.63 14.75
CA PHE A 32 -13.67 -19.32 14.63
C PHE A 32 -14.50 -19.05 15.90
N ARG A 33 -14.38 -17.85 16.48
CA ARG A 33 -15.21 -17.43 17.63
C ARG A 33 -15.91 -16.09 17.36
N THR A 34 -17.02 -15.88 18.06
CA THR A 34 -17.77 -14.62 18.05
C THR A 34 -16.84 -13.42 18.29
N GLY A 35 -17.02 -12.34 17.52
CA GLY A 35 -16.12 -11.19 17.55
C GLY A 35 -14.99 -11.22 16.52
N GLY A 36 -15.03 -12.14 15.55
CA GLY A 36 -14.09 -12.17 14.43
C GLY A 36 -12.73 -12.82 14.73
N PHE A 37 -12.66 -13.61 15.81
CA PHE A 37 -11.45 -14.33 16.17
C PHE A 37 -11.26 -15.53 15.25
N MET A 38 -10.06 -15.65 14.70
CA MET A 38 -9.60 -16.79 13.92
C MET A 38 -8.37 -17.38 14.60
N GLY A 39 -8.28 -18.70 14.65
CA GLY A 39 -7.16 -19.40 15.28
C GLY A 39 -6.85 -20.74 14.62
N LEU A 40 -5.63 -21.22 14.83
CA LEU A 40 -5.16 -22.54 14.38
C LEU A 40 -4.53 -23.27 15.55
N ASP A 41 -4.95 -24.51 15.81
CA ASP A 41 -4.32 -25.32 16.84
C ASP A 41 -3.05 -25.99 16.29
N TRP A 42 -1.91 -25.67 16.89
CA TRP A 42 -0.58 -26.12 16.46
C TRP A 42 0.27 -26.49 17.66
N ASN A 43 0.68 -27.76 17.76
CA ASN A 43 1.50 -28.30 18.86
C ASN A 43 0.95 -27.96 20.25
N GLY A 44 -0.37 -28.12 20.44
CA GLY A 44 -1.04 -27.82 21.71
C GLY A 44 -1.20 -26.32 22.03
N ARG A 45 -0.87 -25.43 21.09
CA ARG A 45 -1.07 -23.97 21.22
C ARG A 45 -2.09 -23.48 20.21
N ASN A 46 -2.88 -22.48 20.59
CA ASN A 46 -3.76 -21.78 19.67
C ASN A 46 -3.02 -20.57 19.08
N VAL A 47 -2.70 -20.63 17.79
CA VAL A 47 -2.08 -19.54 17.04
C VAL A 47 -3.16 -18.61 16.54
N MET A 48 -3.19 -17.38 17.03
CA MET A 48 -4.23 -16.40 16.68
C MET A 48 -3.93 -15.76 15.32
N VAL A 49 -4.94 -15.69 14.45
CA VAL A 49 -4.86 -15.00 13.16
C VAL A 49 -5.73 -13.74 13.22
N LYS A 50 -5.13 -12.58 12.98
CA LYS A 50 -5.82 -11.29 12.95
C LYS A 50 -5.71 -10.60 11.61
N VAL A 51 -6.75 -9.87 11.24
CA VAL A 51 -6.75 -8.96 10.10
C VAL A 51 -6.81 -7.55 10.65
N ASN A 52 -5.72 -6.80 10.46
CA ASN A 52 -5.60 -5.42 10.91
C ASN A 52 -4.92 -4.60 9.82
N HIS A 53 -5.47 -3.42 9.57
CA HIS A 53 -4.87 -2.48 8.64
C HIS A 53 -3.83 -1.62 9.35
N PHE A 54 -2.71 -1.39 8.67
CA PHE A 54 -1.81 -0.31 9.07
C PHE A 54 -2.51 1.02 8.78
N ALA A 55 -2.67 1.85 9.81
CA ALA A 55 -3.20 3.19 9.68
C ALA A 55 -2.04 4.19 9.69
N TYR A 56 -1.92 4.96 8.62
CA TYR A 56 -0.97 6.06 8.56
C TYR A 56 -1.44 7.20 9.50
N PRO A 57 -0.56 7.80 10.33
CA PRO A 57 -0.94 8.81 11.31
C PRO A 57 -1.27 10.15 10.63
N TYR A 58 -2.48 10.26 10.08
CA TYR A 58 -2.94 11.40 9.29
C TYR A 58 -2.73 12.74 10.01
N GLN A 59 -3.19 12.86 11.26
CA GLN A 59 -3.09 14.11 12.01
C GLN A 59 -1.64 14.56 12.25
N ALA A 60 -0.72 13.61 12.49
CA ALA A 60 0.69 13.94 12.64
C ALA A 60 1.30 14.39 11.30
N SER A 61 0.89 13.76 10.19
CA SER A 61 1.38 14.12 8.85
C SER A 61 0.93 15.50 8.37
N ILE A 62 -0.27 15.95 8.75
CA ILE A 62 -0.75 17.29 8.40
C ILE A 62 0.16 18.38 8.97
N LYS A 63 0.60 18.23 10.22
CA LYS A 63 1.55 19.17 10.84
C LYS A 63 2.88 19.27 10.09
N VAL A 64 3.34 18.15 9.52
CA VAL A 64 4.57 18.13 8.70
C VAL A 64 4.33 18.83 7.37
N VAL A 65 3.20 18.54 6.71
CA VAL A 65 2.82 19.19 5.44
C VAL A 65 2.66 20.69 5.60
N GLU A 66 2.13 21.15 6.72
CA GLU A 66 1.93 22.57 7.05
C GLU A 66 3.20 23.28 7.56
N SER A 67 4.30 22.55 7.77
CA SER A 67 5.54 23.15 8.24
C SER A 67 6.13 24.10 7.21
N GLU A 68 6.78 25.17 7.69
CA GLU A 68 7.36 26.20 6.84
C GLU A 68 8.39 25.62 5.85
N GLU A 69 9.22 24.68 6.30
CA GLU A 69 10.20 23.99 5.46
C GLU A 69 9.54 23.29 4.26
N VAL A 70 8.47 22.54 4.50
CA VAL A 70 7.75 21.83 3.43
C VAL A 70 7.04 22.80 2.50
N GLN A 71 6.45 23.87 3.02
CA GLN A 71 5.80 24.90 2.20
C GLN A 71 6.81 25.63 1.31
N GLN A 72 7.97 26.00 1.84
CA GLN A 72 9.02 26.65 1.06
C GLN A 72 9.54 25.74 -0.07
N GLU A 73 9.74 24.44 0.20
CA GLU A 73 10.16 23.49 -0.83
C GLU A 73 9.07 23.25 -1.88
N ALA A 74 7.80 23.18 -1.46
CA ALA A 74 6.67 23.06 -2.37
C ALA A 74 6.57 24.27 -3.32
N GLU A 75 6.84 25.49 -2.86
CA GLU A 75 6.87 26.68 -3.71
C GLU A 75 8.02 26.63 -4.73
N LYS A 76 9.19 26.13 -4.36
CA LYS A 76 10.29 25.93 -5.32
C LYS A 76 9.91 24.95 -6.43
N VAL A 77 9.26 23.83 -6.07
CA VAL A 77 8.80 22.83 -7.03
C VAL A 77 7.71 23.41 -7.94
N LYS A 78 6.77 24.20 -7.40
CA LYS A 78 5.74 24.89 -8.20
C LYS A 78 6.37 25.87 -9.19
N ALA A 79 7.37 26.64 -8.76
CA ALA A 79 8.08 27.57 -9.64
C ALA A 79 8.83 26.86 -10.78
N LEU A 80 9.46 25.70 -10.49
CA LEU A 80 10.18 24.90 -11.49
C LEU A 80 9.26 24.42 -12.63
N PHE A 81 8.00 24.14 -12.32
CA PHE A 81 7.01 23.64 -13.28
C PHE A 81 5.87 24.64 -13.53
N GLN A 82 6.18 25.94 -13.48
CA GLN A 82 5.19 27.00 -13.66
C GLN A 82 4.35 26.83 -14.93
N GLY A 83 3.03 27.01 -14.80
CA GLY A 83 2.09 26.88 -15.92
C GLY A 83 1.81 25.44 -16.35
N ARG A 84 2.31 24.44 -15.60
CA ARG A 84 2.06 23.02 -15.84
C ARG A 84 1.39 22.36 -14.65
N THR A 85 0.56 21.35 -14.92
CA THR A 85 0.04 20.45 -13.89
C THR A 85 1.08 19.36 -13.60
N ILE A 86 1.41 19.17 -12.33
CA ILE A 86 2.34 18.14 -11.89
C ILE A 86 1.56 16.87 -11.53
N PHE A 87 1.88 15.77 -12.20
CA PHE A 87 1.56 14.42 -11.71
C PHE A 87 2.77 13.95 -10.92
N ALA A 88 2.63 13.90 -9.60
CA ALA A 88 3.70 13.45 -8.71
C ALA A 88 3.49 11.97 -8.36
N SER A 89 4.58 11.21 -8.33
CA SER A 89 4.60 9.84 -7.91
C SER A 89 5.86 9.57 -7.09
N MET A 90 5.77 8.68 -6.11
CA MET A 90 6.91 8.24 -5.32
C MET A 90 6.78 6.74 -5.11
N ASP A 91 7.65 5.98 -5.75
CA ASP A 91 7.58 4.53 -5.78
C ASP A 91 8.98 3.95 -5.60
N ARG A 92 9.02 2.73 -5.07
CA ARG A 92 10.28 2.00 -4.98
C ARG A 92 10.73 1.59 -6.38
N ALA A 93 12.02 1.64 -6.65
CA ALA A 93 12.60 1.14 -7.89
C ALA A 93 12.67 -0.40 -7.91
N ASP A 94 11.54 -1.07 -7.72
CA ASP A 94 11.40 -2.53 -7.76
C ASP A 94 10.35 -2.98 -8.78
N GLY A 95 10.37 -4.26 -9.16
CA GLY A 95 9.49 -4.79 -10.21
C GLY A 95 8.00 -4.84 -9.87
N LEU A 96 7.62 -4.61 -8.60
CA LEU A 96 6.23 -4.64 -8.15
C LEU A 96 5.61 -3.24 -8.05
N SER A 97 6.43 -2.20 -8.13
CA SER A 97 6.03 -0.78 -8.07
C SER A 97 5.18 -0.29 -9.25
N GLY A 98 5.09 -1.05 -10.35
CA GLY A 98 4.30 -0.64 -11.52
C GLY A 98 4.86 0.57 -12.28
N LEU A 99 6.16 0.87 -12.16
CA LEU A 99 6.81 1.96 -12.90
C LEU A 99 6.63 1.84 -14.42
N ILE A 100 6.84 0.64 -14.98
CA ILE A 100 6.71 0.39 -16.42
C ILE A 100 5.28 0.69 -16.92
N PRO A 101 4.21 0.09 -16.38
CA PRO A 101 2.86 0.38 -16.85
C PRO A 101 2.47 1.86 -16.63
N LYS A 102 2.99 2.52 -15.60
CA LYS A 102 2.75 3.96 -15.38
C LYS A 102 3.34 4.84 -16.49
N PHE A 103 4.60 4.62 -16.87
CA PHE A 103 5.20 5.37 -17.98
C PHE A 103 4.51 5.06 -19.31
N GLN A 104 4.11 3.80 -19.54
CA GLN A 104 3.33 3.43 -20.73
C GLN A 104 1.98 4.14 -20.76
N ALA A 105 1.26 4.18 -19.64
CA ALA A 105 -0.01 4.88 -19.50
C ALA A 105 0.15 6.39 -19.71
N PHE A 106 1.20 7.01 -19.15
CA PHE A 106 1.46 8.44 -19.36
C PHE A 106 1.79 8.76 -20.83
N LYS A 107 2.60 7.92 -21.48
CA LYS A 107 2.89 8.04 -22.92
C LYS A 107 1.60 7.90 -23.75
N GLN A 108 0.75 6.94 -23.42
CA GLN A 108 -0.52 6.73 -24.12
C GLN A 108 -1.48 7.92 -23.91
N PHE A 109 -1.60 8.41 -22.67
CA PHE A 109 -2.37 9.60 -22.33
C PHE A 109 -1.96 10.81 -23.19
N LEU A 110 -0.66 11.10 -23.30
CA LEU A 110 -0.16 12.19 -24.15
C LEU A 110 -0.38 11.94 -25.65
N LYS A 111 -0.45 10.67 -26.08
CA LYS A 111 -0.78 10.31 -27.46
C LYS A 111 -2.25 10.60 -27.76
N GLU A 112 -3.15 10.18 -26.88
CA GLU A 112 -4.60 10.30 -27.02
C GLU A 112 -5.13 11.70 -26.75
N LYS A 113 -4.44 12.48 -25.92
CA LYS A 113 -4.82 13.84 -25.53
C LYS A 113 -3.71 14.85 -25.84
N PRO A 114 -3.49 15.20 -27.11
CA PRO A 114 -2.44 16.13 -27.52
C PRO A 114 -2.53 17.51 -26.85
N GLU A 115 -3.73 17.94 -26.44
CA GLU A 115 -3.99 19.22 -25.79
C GLU A 115 -3.28 19.40 -24.44
N TYR A 116 -2.82 18.31 -23.82
CA TYR A 116 -2.06 18.31 -22.57
C TYR A 116 -0.54 18.23 -22.75
N ARG A 117 -0.05 18.06 -23.99
CA ARG A 117 1.39 18.04 -24.26
C ARG A 117 2.00 19.40 -23.89
N GLY A 118 3.09 19.37 -23.12
CA GLY A 118 3.74 20.57 -22.59
C GLY A 118 3.01 21.27 -21.45
N LYS A 119 1.77 20.86 -21.12
CA LYS A 119 0.98 21.36 -19.99
C LYS A 119 1.00 20.43 -18.78
N ILE A 120 1.35 19.16 -18.95
CA ILE A 120 1.46 18.19 -17.86
C ILE A 120 2.88 17.67 -17.78
N VAL A 121 3.39 17.52 -16.56
CA VAL A 121 4.67 16.88 -16.24
C VAL A 121 4.45 15.73 -15.27
N LEU A 122 5.09 14.59 -15.52
CA LEU A 122 5.17 13.48 -14.58
C LEU A 122 6.51 13.58 -13.84
N VAL A 123 6.46 13.74 -12.52
CA VAL A 123 7.60 13.68 -11.61
C VAL A 123 7.51 12.36 -10.85
N GLN A 124 8.54 11.52 -10.97
CA GLN A 124 8.59 10.16 -10.45
C GLN A 124 9.79 9.97 -9.52
#